data_AF-A0A0A1SAA6-F1
#
_entry.id   AF-A0A0A1SAA6-F1
#
_cell.length_a   1.000
_cell.length_b   1.000
_cell.length_c   1.000
_cell.angle_alpha   90.00
_cell.angle_beta   90.00
_cell.angle_gamma   90.00
#
_symmetry.space_group_name_H-M   'P 1'
#
loop_
_entity.id
_entity.type
_entity.pdbx_description
1 polymer ?
#
loop_
_entity_poly.entity_id
_entity_poly.type
_entity_poly.pdbx_seq_one_letter_code
_entity_poly.pdbx_strand_id
1 'polypeptide(L)'
;MKEVLVLRDLECIKAIAHPKRIDILKAFKATPLSAKQLSQLLDEPHAKINYHIKTLYKVGVLDLVQEKVKSGIVEKYYYPRAKHIVIGKKALNFSDDTDNMDIGDICISKFENMSNSFYKAIEENAIDDENIANYNQVALSKDEIKELVKTMDLKIKDIISNRKHEDSERKYDLSLVTIPLEEKCRA
;
A
#
# COMPACT_ATOMS: atom_id res chain seq x y z
N MET A 1 9.55 -8.19 -8.79
CA MET A 1 8.35 -7.36 -8.52
C MET A 1 8.25 -7.22 -7.01
N LYS A 2 8.03 -6.00 -6.51
CA LYS A 2 7.79 -5.75 -5.08
C LYS A 2 6.41 -6.27 -4.65
N GLU A 3 6.20 -6.48 -3.36
CA GLU A 3 4.86 -6.77 -2.84
C GLU A 3 3.95 -5.55 -2.97
N VAL A 4 4.38 -4.39 -2.47
CA VAL A 4 3.62 -3.14 -2.49
C VAL A 4 4.41 -2.02 -3.16
N LEU A 5 3.71 -1.12 -3.85
CA LEU A 5 4.19 0.20 -4.29
C LEU A 5 3.20 1.27 -3.81
N VAL A 6 3.67 2.20 -2.97
CA VAL A 6 2.86 3.34 -2.53
C VAL A 6 3.08 4.54 -3.43
N LEU A 7 2.02 4.98 -4.12
CA LEU A 7 2.03 6.20 -4.92
C LEU A 7 1.87 7.41 -4.01
N ARG A 8 2.86 8.29 -4.02
CA ARG A 8 2.92 9.47 -3.14
C ARG A 8 2.80 10.80 -3.90
N ASP A 9 2.89 10.75 -5.22
CA ASP A 9 2.83 11.92 -6.09
C ASP A 9 1.59 11.89 -7.01
N LEU A 10 1.08 13.09 -7.31
CA LEU A 10 -0.13 13.25 -8.10
C LEU A 10 0.05 12.80 -9.57
N GLU A 11 1.26 12.86 -10.12
CA GLU A 11 1.54 12.42 -11.50
C GLU A 11 1.33 10.90 -11.62
N CYS A 12 1.87 10.11 -10.70
CA CYS A 12 1.65 8.67 -10.61
C CYS A 12 0.17 8.33 -10.41
N ILE A 13 -0.53 9.06 -9.53
CA ILE A 13 -1.96 8.82 -9.27
C ILE A 13 -2.79 9.08 -10.53
N LYS A 14 -2.58 10.21 -11.20
CA LYS A 14 -3.22 10.51 -12.50
C LYS A 14 -2.86 9.48 -13.57
N ALA A 15 -1.67 8.91 -13.51
CA ALA A 15 -1.22 7.85 -14.40
C ALA A 15 -1.95 6.51 -14.13
N ILE A 16 -2.38 6.19 -12.92
CA ILE A 16 -3.14 4.95 -12.68
C ILE A 16 -4.66 5.13 -12.77
N ALA A 17 -5.18 6.33 -12.53
CA ALA A 17 -6.63 6.59 -12.44
C ALA A 17 -7.41 6.42 -13.76
N HIS A 18 -6.73 6.16 -14.87
CA HIS A 18 -7.38 5.94 -16.16
C HIS A 18 -7.84 4.47 -16.28
N PRO A 19 -9.11 4.19 -16.63
CA PRO A 19 -9.66 2.83 -16.61
C PRO A 19 -8.85 1.85 -17.46
N LYS A 20 -8.44 2.25 -18.67
CA LYS A 20 -7.62 1.38 -19.54
C LYS A 20 -6.23 1.07 -18.98
N ARG A 21 -5.66 1.95 -18.16
CA ARG A 21 -4.36 1.72 -17.52
C ARG A 21 -4.51 0.72 -16.37
N ILE A 22 -5.65 0.75 -15.68
CA ILE A 22 -6.04 -0.29 -14.72
C ILE A 22 -6.22 -1.64 -15.43
N ASP A 23 -6.92 -1.66 -16.57
CA ASP A 23 -7.11 -2.90 -17.37
C ASP A 23 -5.77 -3.50 -17.81
N ILE A 24 -4.84 -2.66 -18.27
CA ILE A 24 -3.47 -3.07 -18.62
C ILE A 24 -2.74 -3.67 -17.40
N LEU A 25 -2.80 -3.01 -16.25
CA LEU A 25 -2.16 -3.51 -15.03
C LEU A 25 -2.73 -4.86 -14.60
N LYS A 26 -4.06 -5.04 -14.71
CA LYS A 26 -4.76 -6.30 -14.41
C LYS A 26 -4.47 -7.42 -15.41
N ALA A 27 -4.09 -7.08 -16.65
CA ALA A 27 -3.79 -8.06 -17.67
C ALA A 27 -2.47 -8.82 -17.43
N PHE A 28 -1.53 -8.21 -16.69
CA PHE A 28 -0.30 -8.89 -16.29
C PHE A 28 -0.60 -9.99 -15.27
N LYS A 29 -0.26 -11.23 -15.63
CA LYS A 29 -0.29 -12.39 -14.73
C LYS A 29 1.11 -12.65 -14.18
N ALA A 30 1.56 -13.90 -14.15
CA ALA A 30 2.91 -14.28 -13.71
C ALA A 30 4.03 -13.94 -14.71
N THR A 31 3.71 -13.44 -15.90
CA THR A 31 4.70 -13.24 -16.98
C THR A 31 4.69 -11.82 -17.56
N PRO A 32 5.86 -11.29 -17.97
CA PRO A 32 5.96 -10.05 -18.72
C PRO A 32 5.22 -10.11 -20.07
N LEU A 33 4.64 -8.98 -20.48
CA LEU A 33 3.91 -8.87 -21.74
C LEU A 33 4.42 -7.72 -22.59
N SER A 34 4.41 -7.91 -23.91
CA SER A 34 4.66 -6.84 -24.88
C SER A 34 3.41 -6.03 -25.16
N ALA A 35 3.58 -4.83 -25.73
CA ALA A 35 2.47 -4.01 -26.19
C ALA A 35 1.58 -4.73 -27.22
N LYS A 36 2.16 -5.65 -28.01
CA LYS A 36 1.42 -6.47 -28.97
C LYS A 36 0.55 -7.50 -28.27
N GLN A 37 1.09 -8.19 -27.28
CA GLN A 37 0.34 -9.18 -26.51
C GLN A 37 -0.79 -8.53 -25.70
N LEU A 38 -0.54 -7.39 -25.07
CA LEU A 38 -1.56 -6.62 -24.36
C LEU A 38 -2.67 -6.11 -25.29
N SER A 39 -2.31 -5.65 -26.49
CA SER A 39 -3.27 -5.26 -27.54
C SER A 39 -4.19 -6.41 -27.94
N GLN A 40 -3.66 -7.62 -28.09
CA GLN A 40 -4.46 -8.80 -28.39
C GLN A 40 -5.32 -9.26 -27.21
N LEU A 41 -4.79 -9.21 -25.99
CA LEU A 41 -5.51 -9.63 -24.78
C LEU A 41 -6.68 -8.71 -24.41
N LEU A 42 -6.51 -7.41 -24.64
CA LEU A 42 -7.49 -6.39 -24.27
C LEU A 42 -8.39 -5.97 -25.43
N ASP A 43 -8.20 -6.55 -26.62
CA ASP A 43 -8.89 -6.19 -27.86
C ASP A 43 -8.86 -4.67 -28.14
N GLU A 44 -7.66 -4.08 -28.06
CA GLU A 44 -7.45 -2.64 -28.18
C GLU A 44 -6.33 -2.33 -29.21
N PRO A 45 -6.41 -1.21 -29.95
CA PRO A 45 -5.40 -0.86 -30.94
C PRO A 45 -3.98 -0.78 -30.35
N HIS A 46 -3.01 -1.36 -31.05
CA HIS A 46 -1.61 -1.42 -30.60
C HIS A 46 -1.03 -0.04 -30.22
N ALA A 47 -1.32 1.00 -31.02
CA ALA A 47 -0.87 2.36 -30.75
C ALA A 47 -1.41 2.90 -29.41
N LYS A 48 -2.67 2.59 -29.08
CA LYS A 48 -3.34 3.02 -27.84
C LYS A 48 -2.76 2.31 -26.62
N ILE A 49 -2.52 0.99 -26.72
CA ILE A 49 -1.83 0.24 -25.68
C ILE A 49 -0.40 0.75 -25.46
N ASN A 50 0.35 1.00 -26.55
CA ASN A 50 1.72 1.50 -26.44
C ASN A 50 1.78 2.88 -25.79
N TYR A 51 0.79 3.76 -26.05
CA TYR A 51 0.65 5.04 -25.35
C TYR A 51 0.50 4.83 -23.84
N HIS A 52 -0.44 3.97 -23.42
CA HIS A 52 -0.68 3.70 -22.00
C HIS A 52 0.51 3.06 -21.29
N ILE A 53 1.20 2.12 -21.94
CA ILE A 53 2.41 1.50 -21.41
C ILE A 53 3.51 2.54 -21.21
N LYS A 54 3.74 3.43 -22.18
CA LYS A 54 4.73 4.50 -22.05
C LYS A 54 4.42 5.43 -20.89
N THR A 55 3.15 5.78 -20.68
CA THR A 55 2.73 6.59 -19.53
C THR A 55 3.05 5.88 -18.22
N LEU A 56 2.67 4.60 -18.07
CA LEU A 56 2.91 3.83 -16.85
C LEU A 56 4.39 3.55 -16.60
N TYR A 57 5.17 3.35 -17.65
CA TYR A 57 6.63 3.18 -17.57
C TYR A 57 7.32 4.49 -17.13
N LYS A 58 6.89 5.63 -17.69
CA LYS A 58 7.43 6.96 -17.33
C LYS A 58 7.30 7.25 -15.84
N VAL A 59 6.16 6.90 -15.24
CA VAL A 59 5.90 7.10 -13.81
C VAL A 59 6.41 5.96 -12.93
N GLY A 60 7.11 4.98 -13.49
CA GLY A 60 7.72 3.88 -12.73
C GLY A 60 6.73 2.85 -12.17
N VAL A 61 5.52 2.76 -12.73
CA VAL A 61 4.53 1.73 -12.38
C VAL A 61 4.79 0.43 -13.15
N LEU A 62 5.32 0.53 -14.37
CA LEU A 62 5.83 -0.60 -15.15
C LEU A 62 7.35 -0.50 -15.24
N ASP A 63 8.01 -1.66 -15.25
CA ASP A 63 9.43 -1.79 -15.58
C ASP A 63 9.58 -2.46 -16.96
N LEU A 64 10.60 -2.05 -17.72
CA LEU A 64 11.05 -2.75 -18.91
C LEU A 64 11.95 -3.90 -18.46
N VAL A 65 11.47 -5.14 -18.57
CA VAL A 65 12.16 -6.31 -18.00
C VAL A 65 12.88 -7.14 -19.05
N GLN A 66 12.51 -7.02 -20.32
CA GLN A 66 13.16 -7.75 -21.41
C GLN A 66 12.98 -7.05 -22.76
N GLU A 67 14.00 -7.16 -23.61
CA GLU A 67 13.91 -6.86 -25.04
C GLU A 67 14.25 -8.13 -25.85
N LYS A 68 13.49 -8.39 -26.92
CA LYS A 68 13.69 -9.55 -27.81
C LYS A 68 13.62 -9.09 -29.26
N VAL A 69 14.58 -9.52 -30.08
CA VAL A 69 14.52 -9.28 -31.53
C VAL A 69 13.67 -10.38 -32.16
N LYS A 70 12.60 -10.02 -32.87
CA LYS A 70 11.79 -10.93 -33.69
C LYS A 70 11.69 -10.38 -35.10
N SER A 71 12.17 -11.15 -36.07
CA SER A 71 12.16 -10.76 -37.49
C SER A 71 12.77 -9.36 -37.75
N GLY A 72 13.87 -9.04 -37.05
CA GLY A 72 14.55 -7.74 -37.16
C GLY A 72 13.92 -6.59 -36.36
N ILE A 73 12.79 -6.81 -35.69
CA ILE A 73 12.12 -5.79 -34.88
C ILE A 73 12.39 -6.05 -33.39
N VAL A 74 12.79 -5.02 -32.66
CA VAL A 74 12.97 -5.08 -31.19
C VAL A 74 11.60 -5.01 -30.51
N GLU A 75 11.19 -6.10 -29.89
CA GLU A 75 9.99 -6.21 -29.08
C GLU A 75 10.33 -6.05 -27.59
N LYS A 76 9.70 -5.05 -26.96
CA LYS A 76 9.87 -4.72 -25.53
C LYS A 76 8.80 -5.40 -24.67
N TYR A 77 9.21 -5.97 -23.55
CA TYR A 77 8.34 -6.65 -22.58
C TYR A 77 8.37 -5.92 -21.25
N TYR A 78 7.18 -5.60 -20.75
CA TYR A 78 6.99 -4.84 -19.53
C TYR A 78 6.41 -5.72 -18.43
N TYR A 79 6.59 -5.31 -17.19
CA TYR A 79 5.97 -5.96 -16.04
C TYR A 79 5.67 -4.95 -14.92
N PRO A 80 4.58 -5.14 -14.13
CA PRO A 80 4.31 -4.27 -12.99
C PRO A 80 5.45 -4.28 -11.99
N ARG A 81 5.77 -3.09 -11.49
CA ARG A 81 6.84 -2.91 -10.49
C ARG A 81 6.47 -3.53 -9.14
N ALA A 82 5.18 -3.58 -8.81
CA ALA A 82 4.65 -4.22 -7.60
C ALA A 82 3.34 -4.98 -7.86
N LYS A 83 3.05 -5.96 -7.00
CA LYS A 83 1.78 -6.72 -7.00
C LYS A 83 0.60 -5.85 -6.57
N HIS A 84 0.81 -5.09 -5.51
CA HIS A 84 -0.18 -4.19 -4.94
C HIS A 84 0.26 -2.75 -5.15
N ILE A 85 -0.64 -1.91 -5.64
CA ILE A 85 -0.42 -0.47 -5.78
C ILE A 85 -1.39 0.23 -4.84
N VAL A 86 -0.87 1.05 -3.94
CA VAL A 86 -1.65 1.78 -2.94
C VAL A 86 -1.46 3.27 -3.16
N ILE A 87 -2.53 4.06 -3.03
CA ILE A 87 -2.44 5.52 -3.07
C ILE A 87 -2.20 6.02 -1.65
N GLY A 88 -1.07 6.70 -1.42
CA GLY A 88 -0.80 7.35 -0.14
C GLY A 88 -1.71 8.56 0.05
N LYS A 89 -2.46 8.61 1.15
CA LYS A 89 -3.48 9.64 1.39
C LYS A 89 -2.93 11.07 1.47
N LYS A 90 -1.68 11.27 1.90
CA LYS A 90 -1.00 12.58 1.80
C LYS A 90 -1.00 13.18 0.39
N ALA A 91 -1.04 12.35 -0.65
CA ALA A 91 -1.13 12.81 -2.04
C ALA A 91 -2.54 13.32 -2.43
N LEU A 92 -3.54 13.07 -1.58
CA LEU A 92 -4.94 13.42 -1.74
C LEU A 92 -5.42 14.41 -0.67
N ASN A 93 -4.53 14.99 0.14
CA ASN A 93 -4.93 16.02 1.10
C ASN A 93 -5.25 17.32 0.35
N PHE A 94 -6.51 17.71 0.38
CA PHE A 94 -7.03 18.91 -0.29
C PHE A 94 -7.10 20.14 0.62
N SER A 95 -6.72 19.99 1.89
CA SER A 95 -6.77 21.04 2.92
C SER A 95 -5.38 21.26 3.51
N ASP A 96 -4.80 22.44 3.24
CA ASP A 96 -3.57 22.94 3.85
C ASP A 96 -3.84 23.76 5.13
N ASP A 97 -5.10 23.83 5.58
CA ASP A 97 -5.50 24.62 6.74
C ASP A 97 -5.07 23.92 8.05
N THR A 98 -3.85 24.21 8.49
CA THR A 98 -3.26 23.73 9.74
C THR A 98 -3.91 24.29 11.00
N ASP A 99 -4.83 25.25 10.86
CA ASP A 99 -5.25 26.11 11.96
C ASP A 99 -6.45 25.59 12.76
N ASN A 100 -7.14 24.53 12.30
CA ASN A 100 -8.26 23.90 13.05
C ASN A 100 -8.29 22.38 12.83
N MET A 101 -7.33 21.66 13.41
CA MET A 101 -7.31 20.19 13.35
C MET A 101 -8.36 19.61 14.30
N ASP A 102 -9.47 19.09 13.77
CA ASP A 102 -10.47 18.34 14.56
C ASP A 102 -9.91 16.96 14.97
N ILE A 103 -10.52 16.33 15.97
CA ILE A 103 -10.30 14.94 16.37
C ILE A 103 -10.34 14.00 15.16
N GLY A 104 -11.21 14.27 14.18
CA GLY A 104 -11.25 13.56 12.91
C GLY A 104 -9.91 13.58 12.18
N ASP A 105 -9.32 14.76 11.99
CA ASP A 105 -8.03 14.94 11.31
C ASP A 105 -6.86 14.32 12.09
N ILE A 106 -6.90 14.40 13.42
CA ILE A 106 -5.91 13.74 14.29
C ILE A 106 -5.99 12.22 14.12
N CYS A 107 -7.19 11.63 14.14
CA CYS A 107 -7.37 10.20 13.93
C CYS A 107 -6.91 9.76 12.53
N ILE A 108 -7.26 10.55 11.52
CA ILE A 108 -6.85 10.34 10.13
C ILE A 108 -5.33 10.33 10.01
N SER A 109 -4.64 11.37 10.51
CA SER A 109 -3.19 11.50 10.41
C SER A 109 -2.46 10.39 11.16
N LYS A 110 -2.96 9.96 12.33
CA LYS A 110 -2.42 8.82 13.08
C LYS A 110 -2.51 7.52 12.28
N PHE A 111 -3.67 7.22 11.70
CA PHE A 111 -3.85 6.03 10.87
C PHE A 111 -2.95 6.08 9.61
N GLU A 112 -2.86 7.24 8.95
CA GLU A 112 -2.03 7.41 7.76
C GLU A 112 -0.53 7.21 8.04
N ASN A 113 -0.04 7.78 9.14
CA ASN A 113 1.35 7.62 9.53
C ASN A 113 1.67 6.15 9.79
N MET A 114 0.80 5.44 10.53
CA MET A 114 0.93 4.01 10.77
C MET A 114 0.89 3.20 9.47
N SER A 115 -0.07 3.48 8.60
CA SER A 115 -0.21 2.82 7.30
C SER A 115 1.04 3.03 6.42
N ASN A 116 1.62 4.22 6.42
CA ASN A 116 2.84 4.49 5.66
C ASN A 116 4.06 3.78 6.26
N SER A 117 4.21 3.73 7.59
CA SER A 117 5.26 2.92 8.24
C SER A 117 5.12 1.44 7.89
N PHE A 118 3.89 0.92 7.92
CA PHE A 118 3.58 -0.46 7.55
C PHE A 118 3.94 -0.78 6.10
N TYR A 119 3.48 0.03 5.14
CA TYR A 119 3.82 -0.22 3.73
C TYR A 119 5.32 -0.08 3.44
N LYS A 120 6.02 0.86 4.11
CA LYS A 120 7.47 0.97 3.98
C LYS A 120 8.17 -0.29 4.47
N ALA A 121 7.73 -0.84 5.60
CA ALA A 121 8.29 -2.08 6.12
C ALA A 121 8.00 -3.27 5.17
N ILE A 122 6.84 -3.32 4.50
CA ILE A 122 6.60 -4.32 3.44
C ILE A 122 7.51 -4.09 2.22
N GLU A 123 7.68 -2.84 1.76
CA GLU A 123 8.57 -2.49 0.65
C GLU A 123 10.03 -2.91 0.92
N GLU A 124 10.43 -2.92 2.20
CA GLU A 124 11.77 -3.30 2.70
C GLU A 124 11.88 -4.77 3.15
N ASN A 125 10.81 -5.57 3.03
CA ASN A 125 10.72 -6.95 3.56
C ASN A 125 11.10 -7.05 5.06
N ALA A 126 10.61 -6.10 5.85
CA ALA A 126 10.97 -5.89 7.24
C ALA A 126 9.88 -6.33 8.24
N ILE A 127 8.80 -6.97 7.77
CA ILE A 127 7.70 -7.46 8.60
C ILE A 127 7.70 -8.98 8.58
N ASP A 128 7.82 -9.59 9.75
CA ASP A 128 7.59 -11.01 9.98
C ASP A 128 6.19 -11.25 10.57
N ASP A 129 5.59 -12.42 10.31
CA ASP A 129 4.25 -12.81 10.79
C ASP A 129 4.13 -12.72 12.32
N GLU A 130 5.23 -12.90 13.05
CA GLU A 130 5.30 -12.80 14.50
C GLU A 130 4.99 -11.38 15.03
N ASN A 131 5.10 -10.35 14.18
CA ASN A 131 4.81 -8.96 14.53
C ASN A 131 3.33 -8.57 14.31
N ILE A 132 2.48 -9.50 13.86
CA ILE A 132 1.09 -9.23 13.50
C ILE A 132 0.14 -9.98 14.45
N ALA A 133 -0.52 -9.26 15.35
CA ALA A 133 -1.60 -9.77 16.17
C ALA A 133 -2.95 -9.23 15.69
N ASN A 134 -3.82 -10.11 15.18
CA ASN A 134 -5.13 -9.75 14.64
C ASN A 134 -6.26 -10.36 15.46
N TYR A 135 -7.21 -9.52 15.87
CA TYR A 135 -8.42 -9.92 16.60
C TYR A 135 -9.64 -9.43 15.83
N ASN A 136 -10.52 -10.35 15.43
CA ASN A 136 -11.70 -10.05 14.63
C ASN A 136 -12.97 -10.29 15.45
N GLN A 137 -13.92 -9.35 15.39
CA GLN A 137 -15.27 -9.48 15.99
C GLN A 137 -15.28 -9.80 17.50
N VAL A 138 -14.33 -9.25 18.26
CA VAL A 138 -14.31 -9.42 19.72
C VAL A 138 -15.36 -8.51 20.36
N ALA A 139 -16.27 -9.09 21.16
CA ALA A 139 -17.24 -8.35 21.94
C ALA A 139 -16.59 -7.83 23.22
N LEU A 140 -16.52 -6.50 23.38
CA LEU A 140 -15.97 -5.83 24.55
C LEU A 140 -16.85 -4.63 24.91
N SER A 141 -17.03 -4.41 26.21
CA SER A 141 -17.58 -3.19 26.77
C SER A 141 -16.57 -2.04 26.71
N LYS A 142 -17.05 -0.80 26.92
CA LYS A 142 -16.18 0.38 26.96
C LYS A 142 -15.15 0.31 28.10
N ASP A 143 -15.49 -0.31 29.22
CA ASP A 143 -14.58 -0.41 30.36
C ASP A 143 -13.51 -1.49 30.13
N GLU A 144 -13.87 -2.61 29.49
CA GLU A 144 -12.90 -3.61 29.03
C GLU A 144 -11.92 -3.04 28.00
N ILE A 145 -12.39 -2.18 27.08
CA ILE A 145 -11.50 -1.47 26.13
C ILE A 145 -10.51 -0.56 26.88
N LYS A 146 -10.97 0.18 27.90
CA LYS A 146 -10.08 1.04 28.71
C LYS A 146 -9.05 0.20 29.48
N GLU A 147 -9.48 -0.92 30.06
CA GLU A 147 -8.60 -1.86 30.76
C GLU A 147 -7.53 -2.42 29.82
N LEU A 148 -7.91 -2.82 28.61
CA LEU A 148 -6.98 -3.31 27.60
C LEU A 148 -5.91 -2.28 27.23
N VAL A 149 -6.33 -1.06 26.90
CA VAL A 149 -5.40 0.04 26.55
C VAL A 149 -4.44 0.32 27.71
N LYS A 150 -4.94 0.35 28.95
CA LYS A 150 -4.13 0.57 30.14
C LYS A 150 -3.13 -0.57 30.38
N THR A 151 -3.57 -1.82 30.19
CA THR A 151 -2.73 -3.00 30.39
C THR A 151 -1.59 -3.03 29.38
N MET A 152 -1.87 -2.71 28.11
CA MET A 152 -0.83 -2.57 27.08
C MET A 152 0.19 -1.49 27.42
N ASP A 153 -0.25 -0.29 27.83
CA ASP A 153 0.65 0.81 28.22
C ASP A 153 1.56 0.42 29.39
N LEU A 154 1.00 -0.20 30.43
CA LEU A 154 1.77 -0.71 31.56
C LEU A 154 2.78 -1.76 31.13
N LYS A 155 2.40 -2.68 30.23
CA LYS A 155 3.31 -3.73 29.77
C LYS A 155 4.45 -3.19 28.92
N ILE A 156 4.18 -2.21 28.05
CA ILE A 156 5.22 -1.54 27.25
C ILE A 156 6.21 -0.83 28.17
N LYS A 157 5.72 -0.09 29.19
CA LYS A 157 6.57 0.59 30.17
C LYS A 157 7.46 -0.38 30.94
N ASP A 158 6.88 -1.48 31.41
CA ASP A 158 7.59 -2.58 32.09
C ASP A 158 8.76 -3.13 31.25
N ILE A 159 8.51 -3.40 29.96
CA ILE A 159 9.54 -3.90 29.03
C ILE A 159 10.67 -2.87 28.84
N ILE A 160 10.33 -1.59 28.66
CA ILE A 160 11.31 -0.53 28.45
C ILE A 160 12.17 -0.32 29.71
N SER A 161 11.56 -0.33 30.89
CA SER A 161 12.25 -0.09 32.17
C SER A 161 13.17 -1.25 32.59
N ASN A 162 12.84 -2.48 32.23
CA ASN A 162 13.59 -3.68 32.64
C ASN A 162 14.64 -4.14 31.60
N ARG A 163 14.89 -3.37 30.53
CA ARG A 163 15.81 -3.78 29.47
C ARG A 163 17.28 -3.71 29.92
N LYS A 164 18.06 -4.74 29.61
CA LYS A 164 19.54 -4.71 29.66
C LYS A 164 20.05 -4.27 28.28
N HIS A 165 21.01 -3.35 28.24
CA HIS A 165 21.45 -2.59 27.05
C HIS A 165 22.24 -3.40 25.99
N GLU A 166 22.08 -4.72 25.92
CA GLU A 166 22.82 -5.59 24.99
C GLU A 166 21.84 -6.33 24.07
N ASP A 167 21.59 -5.76 22.89
CA ASP A 167 21.49 -6.44 21.59
C ASP A 167 21.00 -5.45 20.52
N SER A 168 21.25 -5.74 19.24
CA SER A 168 20.97 -4.85 18.10
C SER A 168 19.56 -4.25 18.14
N GLU A 169 19.47 -2.96 18.45
CA GLU A 169 18.20 -2.30 18.69
C GLU A 169 17.51 -1.90 17.38
N ARG A 170 16.31 -2.42 17.16
CA ARG A 170 15.39 -1.95 16.12
C ARG A 170 14.24 -1.19 16.76
N LYS A 171 13.90 -0.02 16.23
CA LYS A 171 12.74 0.77 16.67
C LYS A 171 11.49 0.27 15.95
N TYR A 172 10.39 0.13 16.69
CA TYR A 172 9.09 -0.30 16.18
C TYR A 172 8.04 0.76 16.47
N ASP A 173 7.19 1.05 15.49
CA ASP A 173 5.95 1.81 15.69
C ASP A 173 4.85 0.83 16.14
N LEU A 174 4.30 1.03 17.34
CA LEU A 174 3.23 0.20 17.90
C LEU A 174 1.96 1.03 18.06
N SER A 175 0.80 0.49 17.69
CA SER A 175 -0.49 1.13 17.93
C SER A 175 -1.60 0.10 18.09
N LEU A 176 -2.44 0.30 19.10
CA LEU A 176 -3.71 -0.41 19.27
C LEU A 176 -4.83 0.54 18.85
N VAL A 177 -5.65 0.11 17.90
CA VAL A 177 -6.85 0.85 17.47
C VAL A 177 -8.04 -0.09 17.55
N THR A 178 -9.02 0.26 18.38
CA THR A 178 -10.28 -0.48 18.51
C THR A 178 -11.35 0.21 17.68
N ILE A 179 -11.89 -0.48 16.67
CA ILE A 179 -12.91 0.05 15.76
C ILE A 179 -14.24 -0.63 16.08
N PRO A 180 -15.31 0.11 16.44
CA PRO A 180 -16.63 -0.48 16.61
C PRO A 180 -17.13 -0.99 15.26
N LEU A 181 -17.63 -2.23 15.23
CA LEU A 181 -18.28 -2.79 14.06
C LEU A 181 -19.77 -2.46 14.10
N GLU A 182 -20.37 -2.11 12.96
CA GLU A 182 -21.82 -1.92 12.88
C GLU A 182 -22.55 -3.20 13.28
N GLU A 183 -23.55 -3.08 14.17
CA GLU A 183 -24.48 -4.18 14.43
C GLU A 183 -25.30 -4.40 13.16
N LYS A 184 -25.22 -5.60 12.57
CA LYS A 184 -26.21 -6.00 11.56
C LYS A 184 -27.59 -5.85 12.23
N CYS A 185 -28.43 -4.95 11.74
CA CYS A 185 -29.85 -4.93 12.07
C CYS A 185 -30.37 -6.36 11.95
N ARG A 186 -30.79 -6.95 13.07
CA ARG A 186 -31.58 -8.19 13.06
C ARG A 186 -32.86 -7.86 12.30
N ALA A 187 -33.00 -8.43 11.10
CA ALA A 187 -34.24 -8.44 10.35
C ALA A 187 -35.31 -9.24 11.10
#